data_AF-A0A397DVP2-F1
#
_entry.id   AF-A0A397DVP2-F1
#
_cell.length_a   1.000
_cell.length_b   1.000
_cell.length_c   1.000
_cell.angle_alpha   90.00
_cell.angle_beta   90.00
_cell.angle_gamma   90.00
#
_symmetry.space_group_name_H-M   'P 1'
#
loop_
_entity.id
_entity.type
_entity.pdbx_description
1 polymer ?
#
loop_
_entity_poly.entity_id
_entity_poly.type
_entity_poly.pdbx_seq_one_letter_code
_entity_poly.pdbx_strand_id
1 'polypeptide(L)'
;MTESTPVFQTHATADVKSRKWLVAGVALASTLVVLGVSQITASSSKQVNLVNLRAESAPLGSLSGLTAEESAIATALNPHTQRMSAPQGQTKEEEQVELFKMKKLIKSLQNARGNGTSMISLVIPPKDQISRVAKMLSDEYGTASNIKSRVNRLSVLGAITSTQQRLKLYTKCPPNGLVMYCGTCMTEDGKEKRLNFDFEPFKPINTSLYMCDNKFHTEALGELLQDNDRFGFIIMDGNGALYGTVAGNSREILHKFSVDLPKKHGRGGQSAMRFGRIRLEKRQHYVRKVAETATLMFITNDRPNVTNIVLAGSADFKNELNQSDIFDKRLQEIVVKIVDVSYGGENGFNQAIELAADTLSNVKFVQEKKLICKYMEEIAMDSGKYCFGVTDTWKALELGAVETLILWEDLPHHRITMRNNQTGVEVHKVLSPPEEKVAANFVDAETGETLEVLEKEPLVEWFANNYKQFGTTLEFVTARSQEGSQFCQGFGGIGGILRWQVDFMELEYNGESDDDFDDDDFI
;
A
#
# COMPACT_ATOMS: atom_id res chain seq x y z
N MET A 1 53.35 -9.50 25.50
CA MET A 1 53.71 -10.88 25.88
C MET A 1 53.09 -11.80 24.86
N THR A 2 53.90 -12.66 24.26
CA THR A 2 53.55 -13.54 23.14
C THR A 2 53.57 -14.99 23.61
N GLU A 3 52.46 -15.71 23.47
CA GLU A 3 52.31 -17.15 23.67
C GLU A 3 50.90 -17.53 23.18
N SER A 4 50.61 -18.71 22.65
CA SER A 4 51.44 -19.72 21.96
C SER A 4 50.45 -20.69 21.28
N THR A 5 50.85 -21.35 20.19
CA THR A 5 50.06 -22.46 19.62
C THR A 5 50.21 -23.71 20.48
N PRO A 6 49.28 -24.66 20.34
CA PRO A 6 49.77 -25.99 19.99
C PRO A 6 49.06 -26.64 18.80
N VAL A 7 49.78 -27.57 18.16
CA VAL A 7 49.37 -28.37 17.00
C VAL A 7 49.35 -29.84 17.41
N PHE A 8 48.31 -30.58 17.00
CA PHE A 8 48.29 -32.06 16.83
C PHE A 8 47.13 -32.33 15.84
N GLN A 9 47.26 -32.96 14.66
CA GLN A 9 47.72 -34.34 14.36
C GLN A 9 46.97 -35.39 15.21
N THR A 10 46.33 -36.44 14.68
CA THR A 10 46.37 -37.08 13.33
C THR A 10 45.31 -38.19 13.23
N HIS A 11 44.93 -38.62 12.00
CA HIS A 11 44.43 -39.97 11.62
C HIS A 11 43.10 -40.49 12.27
N ALA A 12 42.30 -41.38 11.67
CA ALA A 12 42.16 -41.89 10.29
C ALA A 12 40.79 -42.64 10.16
N THR A 13 40.37 -42.95 8.91
CA THR A 13 39.61 -44.15 8.42
C THR A 13 38.66 -44.93 9.36
N ALA A 14 37.51 -45.48 8.95
CA ALA A 14 37.06 -45.98 7.64
C ALA A 14 35.52 -46.20 7.65
N ASP A 15 34.78 -45.96 6.55
CA ASP A 15 34.30 -46.96 5.56
C ASP A 15 32.85 -47.45 5.83
N VAL A 16 32.25 -48.11 4.82
CA VAL A 16 31.03 -48.94 4.77
C VAL A 16 30.02 -48.57 3.64
N LYS A 17 30.29 -49.19 2.48
CA LYS A 17 29.35 -49.90 1.58
C LYS A 17 28.26 -49.15 0.79
N SER A 18 28.60 -48.90 -0.48
CA SER A 18 28.11 -49.69 -1.63
C SER A 18 26.73 -50.37 -1.53
N ARG A 19 25.81 -49.95 -2.43
CA ARG A 19 24.84 -50.85 -3.07
C ARG A 19 24.75 -50.58 -4.58
N LYS A 20 25.14 -51.57 -5.38
CA LYS A 20 24.79 -51.66 -6.81
C LYS A 20 23.32 -52.05 -6.95
N TRP A 21 22.65 -51.59 -8.00
CA TRP A 21 21.46 -52.26 -8.55
C TRP A 21 21.60 -52.46 -10.06
N LEU A 22 20.88 -53.47 -10.55
CA LEU A 22 21.11 -54.15 -11.82
C LEU A 22 20.53 -53.41 -13.03
N VAL A 23 21.07 -53.74 -14.20
CA VAL A 23 20.52 -53.36 -15.51
C VAL A 23 19.52 -54.42 -15.99
N ALA A 24 18.31 -53.98 -16.35
CA ALA A 24 17.41 -54.64 -17.31
C ALA A 24 16.44 -53.58 -17.85
N GLY A 25 16.02 -53.53 -19.12
CA GLY A 25 16.36 -54.43 -20.22
C GLY A 25 15.14 -55.02 -20.94
N VAL A 26 14.19 -54.19 -21.39
CA VAL A 26 13.10 -54.59 -22.31
C VAL A 26 12.92 -53.51 -23.38
N ALA A 27 12.62 -53.93 -24.61
CA ALA A 27 12.49 -53.06 -25.78
C ALA A 27 11.20 -53.33 -26.56
N LEU A 28 10.88 -52.40 -27.48
CA LEU A 28 9.97 -52.55 -28.64
C LEU A 28 8.47 -52.83 -28.38
N ALA A 29 7.65 -51.86 -28.79
CA ALA A 29 6.64 -52.09 -29.82
C ALA A 29 6.22 -50.76 -30.47
N SER A 30 6.52 -50.60 -31.76
CA SER A 30 5.98 -49.51 -32.58
C SER A 30 4.62 -49.90 -33.15
N THR A 31 3.74 -48.94 -33.42
CA THR A 31 2.68 -49.15 -34.42
C THR A 31 2.40 -47.86 -35.18
N LEU A 32 2.64 -47.92 -36.49
CA LEU A 32 2.39 -46.87 -37.46
C LEU A 32 1.08 -47.19 -38.18
N VAL A 33 0.19 -46.22 -38.39
CA VAL A 33 -0.91 -46.33 -39.35
C VAL A 33 -0.89 -45.11 -40.28
N VAL A 34 -1.23 -45.35 -41.54
CA VAL A 34 -0.78 -44.57 -42.69
C VAL A 34 -1.87 -43.66 -43.25
N LEU A 35 -1.39 -42.58 -43.88
CA LEU A 35 -2.05 -41.59 -44.74
C LEU A 35 -3.27 -42.07 -45.56
N GLY A 36 -4.24 -41.16 -45.70
CA GLY A 36 -5.15 -41.07 -46.86
C GLY A 36 -5.08 -39.65 -47.45
N VAL A 37 -4.69 -39.52 -48.72
CA VAL A 37 -4.47 -38.25 -49.42
C VAL A 37 -5.51 -38.08 -50.53
N SER A 38 -6.05 -36.87 -50.72
CA SER A 38 -6.27 -36.27 -52.06
C SER A 38 -6.71 -34.81 -52.03
N GLN A 39 -5.89 -33.95 -52.63
CA GLN A 39 -6.28 -32.69 -53.26
C GLN A 39 -6.38 -32.89 -54.78
N ILE A 40 -7.21 -32.10 -55.46
CA ILE A 40 -7.28 -31.75 -56.91
C ILE A 40 -8.61 -30.95 -57.03
N THR A 41 -8.77 -29.82 -57.71
CA THR A 41 -7.96 -29.07 -58.70
C THR A 41 -8.21 -27.56 -58.56
N ALA A 42 -7.38 -26.73 -59.21
CA ALA A 42 -7.63 -25.30 -59.43
C ALA A 42 -7.84 -25.00 -60.93
N SER A 43 -8.64 -23.98 -61.27
CA SER A 43 -8.49 -23.18 -62.49
C SER A 43 -9.18 -21.81 -62.35
N SER A 44 -8.79 -20.85 -63.19
CA SER A 44 -9.12 -19.42 -63.09
C SER A 44 -9.69 -18.90 -64.40
N SER A 45 -10.56 -17.86 -64.38
CA SER A 45 -10.51 -16.82 -65.42
C SER A 45 -11.23 -15.50 -65.11
N LYS A 46 -10.51 -14.40 -65.44
CA LYS A 46 -10.94 -13.08 -65.96
C LYS A 46 -11.37 -11.92 -65.04
N GLN A 47 -10.94 -10.74 -65.50
CA GLN A 47 -10.98 -9.38 -64.91
C GLN A 47 -12.33 -8.67 -65.21
N VAL A 48 -12.70 -7.58 -64.53
CA VAL A 48 -12.60 -6.14 -64.95
C VAL A 48 -13.54 -5.35 -63.97
N ASN A 49 -13.37 -4.10 -63.51
CA ASN A 49 -12.48 -2.97 -63.87
C ASN A 49 -11.96 -2.20 -62.59
N LEU A 50 -11.46 -0.97 -62.77
CA LEU A 50 -10.97 -0.04 -61.74
C LEU A 50 -11.78 1.29 -61.73
N VAL A 51 -12.19 1.81 -60.56
CA VAL A 51 -12.44 3.26 -60.34
C VAL A 51 -12.08 3.66 -58.90
N ASN A 52 -11.22 4.67 -58.74
CA ASN A 52 -10.95 5.38 -57.48
C ASN A 52 -11.84 6.63 -57.41
N LEU A 53 -12.42 6.95 -56.24
CA LEU A 53 -12.85 8.30 -55.87
C LEU A 53 -12.75 8.48 -54.34
N ARG A 54 -12.60 9.72 -53.88
CA ARG A 54 -12.08 10.08 -52.54
C ARG A 54 -12.97 11.14 -51.87
N ALA A 55 -13.11 11.03 -50.55
CA ALA A 55 -13.50 12.04 -49.55
C ALA A 55 -14.99 12.20 -49.12
N GLU A 56 -15.11 12.61 -47.85
CA GLU A 56 -16.19 13.36 -47.15
C GLU A 56 -17.41 12.67 -46.45
N SER A 57 -17.23 12.46 -45.14
CA SER A 57 -18.08 12.87 -43.98
C SER A 57 -19.59 12.53 -43.83
N ALA A 58 -19.85 11.58 -42.91
CA ALA A 58 -20.87 11.58 -41.82
C ALA A 58 -22.40 11.65 -42.15
N PRO A 59 -23.33 11.36 -41.19
CA PRO A 59 -23.21 10.79 -39.83
C PRO A 59 -24.06 9.51 -39.58
N LEU A 60 -24.17 9.11 -38.30
CA LEU A 60 -24.79 7.89 -37.75
C LEU A 60 -26.23 7.59 -38.20
N GLY A 61 -26.52 6.29 -38.41
CA GLY A 61 -27.88 5.73 -38.47
C GLY A 61 -28.31 5.09 -37.13
N SER A 62 -29.59 5.16 -36.81
CA SER A 62 -30.18 4.78 -35.52
C SER A 62 -30.38 3.28 -35.32
N LEU A 63 -30.07 2.79 -34.12
CA LEU A 63 -30.54 1.49 -33.61
C LEU A 63 -31.91 1.68 -32.92
N SER A 64 -32.99 1.43 -33.66
CA SER A 64 -34.36 1.37 -33.13
C SER A 64 -34.95 0.00 -33.44
N GLY A 65 -34.96 -0.91 -32.45
CA GLY A 65 -35.50 -2.26 -32.66
C GLY A 65 -35.00 -3.35 -31.70
N LEU A 66 -34.76 -3.03 -30.42
CA LEU A 66 -34.52 -4.04 -29.37
C LEU A 66 -35.43 -3.75 -28.18
N THR A 67 -35.98 -4.80 -27.58
CA THR A 67 -36.82 -4.68 -26.38
C THR A 67 -35.95 -4.58 -25.13
N ALA A 68 -36.49 -3.99 -24.05
CA ALA A 68 -35.72 -3.68 -22.85
C ALA A 68 -35.11 -4.94 -22.19
N GLU A 69 -35.79 -6.08 -22.26
CA GLU A 69 -35.37 -7.36 -21.66
C GLU A 69 -34.20 -8.01 -22.43
N GLU A 70 -34.16 -7.90 -23.76
CA GLU A 70 -33.06 -8.43 -24.58
C GLU A 70 -31.75 -7.66 -24.38
N SER A 71 -31.83 -6.35 -24.08
CA SER A 71 -30.65 -5.54 -23.74
C SER A 71 -30.04 -5.90 -22.38
N ALA A 72 -30.86 -6.36 -21.43
CA ALA A 72 -30.41 -6.79 -20.11
C ALA A 72 -29.62 -8.12 -20.19
N ILE A 73 -30.12 -9.08 -20.96
CA ILE A 73 -29.49 -10.40 -21.13
C ILE A 73 -28.16 -10.28 -21.88
N ALA A 74 -28.08 -9.43 -22.92
CA ALA A 74 -26.84 -9.19 -23.66
C ALA A 74 -25.73 -8.51 -22.80
N THR A 75 -26.13 -7.81 -21.74
CA THR A 75 -25.19 -7.13 -20.82
C THR A 75 -24.63 -8.09 -19.76
N ALA A 76 -25.29 -9.20 -19.47
CA ALA A 76 -24.92 -10.15 -18.41
C ALA A 76 -23.81 -11.16 -18.78
N LEU A 77 -23.41 -11.26 -20.05
CA LEU A 77 -22.58 -12.36 -20.57
C LEU A 77 -21.21 -11.95 -21.14
N ASN A 78 -20.68 -10.76 -20.78
CA ASN A 78 -19.38 -10.29 -21.26
C ASN A 78 -18.57 -9.56 -20.16
N PRO A 79 -17.53 -10.17 -19.56
CA PRO A 79 -16.80 -9.60 -18.42
C PRO A 79 -15.79 -8.48 -18.80
N HIS A 80 -15.75 -8.02 -20.05
CA HIS A 80 -14.73 -7.10 -20.56
C HIS A 80 -15.28 -5.93 -21.40
N THR A 81 -16.21 -5.12 -20.86
CA THR A 81 -16.33 -3.71 -21.28
C THR A 81 -16.86 -2.78 -20.16
N GLN A 82 -16.26 -2.82 -18.96
CA GLN A 82 -16.31 -1.61 -18.13
C GLN A 82 -15.39 -0.56 -18.76
N ARG A 83 -15.98 0.50 -19.32
CA ARG A 83 -15.22 1.72 -19.65
C ARG A 83 -14.68 2.27 -18.35
N MET A 84 -13.35 2.26 -18.18
CA MET A 84 -12.69 2.90 -17.05
C MET A 84 -13.01 4.40 -17.07
N SER A 85 -13.96 4.82 -16.22
CA SER A 85 -13.95 6.17 -15.68
C SER A 85 -12.65 6.36 -14.92
N ALA A 86 -12.06 7.57 -15.02
CA ALA A 86 -10.91 7.93 -14.21
C ALA A 86 -11.22 7.71 -12.72
N PRO A 87 -10.24 7.32 -11.88
CA PRO A 87 -10.49 7.08 -10.46
C PRO A 87 -11.04 8.35 -9.82
N GLN A 88 -12.30 8.29 -9.41
CA GLN A 88 -12.83 9.20 -8.41
C GLN A 88 -12.03 8.95 -7.14
N GLY A 89 -11.56 10.02 -6.49
CA GLY A 89 -10.44 9.95 -5.56
C GLY A 89 -10.61 8.87 -4.50
N GLN A 90 -9.62 7.98 -4.40
CA GLN A 90 -9.50 7.07 -3.27
C GLN A 90 -9.49 7.89 -1.98
N THR A 91 -10.25 7.42 -1.00
CA THR A 91 -10.27 7.98 0.35
C THR A 91 -8.93 7.68 1.02
N LYS A 92 -8.44 8.54 1.93
CA LYS A 92 -7.08 8.39 2.50
C LYS A 92 -6.89 7.06 3.23
N GLU A 93 -7.97 6.57 3.82
CA GLU A 93 -8.13 5.31 4.50
C GLU A 93 -7.96 4.11 3.54
N GLU A 94 -8.38 4.26 2.27
CA GLU A 94 -8.18 3.26 1.23
C GLU A 94 -6.72 3.22 0.78
N GLU A 95 -6.07 4.37 0.60
CA GLU A 95 -4.63 4.46 0.32
C GLU A 95 -3.80 3.81 1.45
N GLN A 96 -4.14 4.05 2.72
CA GLN A 96 -3.50 3.40 3.89
C GLN A 96 -3.68 1.87 3.88
N VAL A 97 -4.86 1.37 3.52
CA VAL A 97 -5.14 -0.07 3.43
C VAL A 97 -4.39 -0.73 2.26
N GLU A 98 -4.31 -0.07 1.10
CA GLU A 98 -3.51 -0.54 -0.03
C GLU A 98 -2.01 -0.51 0.29
N LEU A 99 -1.52 0.54 0.99
CA LEU A 99 -0.18 0.62 1.55
C LEU A 99 0.11 -0.53 2.51
N PHE A 100 -0.81 -0.88 3.41
CA PHE A 100 -0.65 -2.00 4.35
C PHE A 100 -0.54 -3.35 3.62
N LYS A 101 -1.45 -3.62 2.66
CA LYS A 101 -1.39 -4.82 1.82
C LYS A 101 -0.07 -4.92 1.06
N MET A 102 0.42 -3.79 0.54
CA MET A 102 1.71 -3.70 -0.15
C MET A 102 2.90 -3.95 0.79
N LYS A 103 2.93 -3.32 1.98
CA LYS A 103 3.92 -3.58 3.06
C LYS A 103 4.00 -5.08 3.38
N LYS A 104 2.85 -5.74 3.55
CA LYS A 104 2.76 -7.17 3.86
C LYS A 104 3.25 -8.06 2.70
N LEU A 105 2.87 -7.76 1.46
CA LEU A 105 3.38 -8.45 0.28
C LEU A 105 4.91 -8.35 0.19
N ILE A 106 5.48 -7.17 0.47
CA ILE A 106 6.92 -6.95 0.48
C ILE A 106 7.60 -7.74 1.62
N LYS A 107 7.03 -7.77 2.83
CA LYS A 107 7.50 -8.62 3.96
C LYS A 107 7.53 -10.11 3.56
N SER A 108 6.51 -10.57 2.83
CA SER A 108 6.45 -11.95 2.28
C SER A 108 7.51 -12.21 1.20
N LEU A 109 7.71 -11.27 0.26
CA LEU A 109 8.71 -11.36 -0.80
C LEU A 109 10.15 -11.31 -0.26
N GLN A 110 10.41 -10.55 0.81
CA GLN A 110 11.72 -10.49 1.48
C GLN A 110 12.06 -11.77 2.24
N ASN A 111 11.05 -12.43 2.81
CA ASN A 111 11.22 -13.73 3.47
C ASN A 111 11.39 -14.89 2.48
N ALA A 112 10.87 -14.77 1.26
CA ALA A 112 11.01 -15.77 0.21
C ALA A 112 12.48 -15.91 -0.28
N ARG A 113 13.10 -17.05 0.01
CA ARG A 113 14.45 -17.40 -0.48
C ARG A 113 14.38 -18.55 -1.48
N GLY A 114 15.18 -18.43 -2.55
CA GLY A 114 15.36 -19.44 -3.59
C GLY A 114 16.68 -20.21 -3.44
N ASN A 115 16.72 -21.41 -4.00
CA ASN A 115 17.94 -22.23 -4.03
C ASN A 115 18.79 -21.89 -5.25
N GLY A 116 19.76 -21.00 -5.07
CA GLY A 116 20.59 -20.46 -6.15
C GLY A 116 19.97 -19.22 -6.78
N THR A 117 20.34 -18.92 -8.03
CA THR A 117 19.89 -17.69 -8.72
C THR A 117 18.56 -17.94 -9.42
N SER A 118 17.47 -18.15 -8.67
CA SER A 118 16.16 -18.52 -9.22
C SER A 118 15.05 -17.49 -8.98
N MET A 119 15.40 -16.31 -8.46
CA MET A 119 14.45 -15.26 -8.06
C MET A 119 14.63 -14.04 -8.96
N ILE A 120 13.71 -13.83 -9.89
CA ILE A 120 13.70 -12.68 -10.81
C ILE A 120 12.88 -11.55 -10.20
N SER A 121 13.50 -10.38 -10.14
CA SER A 121 12.88 -9.12 -9.75
C SER A 121 12.90 -8.18 -10.96
N LEU A 122 11.73 -7.86 -11.50
CA LEU A 122 11.57 -7.03 -12.69
C LEU A 122 10.63 -5.85 -12.39
N VAL A 123 11.14 -4.63 -12.59
CA VAL A 123 10.41 -3.37 -12.41
C VAL A 123 10.47 -2.57 -13.70
N ILE A 124 9.31 -2.27 -14.25
CA ILE A 124 9.12 -1.56 -15.51
C ILE A 124 8.49 -0.18 -15.19
N PRO A 125 9.18 0.94 -15.48
CA PRO A 125 8.64 2.26 -15.24
C PRO A 125 7.47 2.56 -16.21
N PRO A 126 6.57 3.50 -15.86
CA PRO A 126 5.49 3.87 -16.74
C PRO A 126 6.04 4.51 -18.02
N LYS A 127 5.32 4.31 -19.12
CA LYS A 127 5.69 4.72 -20.50
C LYS A 127 6.77 3.87 -21.19
N ASP A 128 7.48 2.96 -20.51
CA ASP A 128 8.38 2.02 -21.22
C ASP A 128 7.59 0.95 -22.00
N GLN A 129 8.20 0.40 -23.05
CA GLN A 129 7.55 -0.53 -23.96
C GLN A 129 7.76 -1.98 -23.55
N ILE A 130 6.66 -2.72 -23.39
CA ILE A 130 6.68 -4.15 -23.04
C ILE A 130 7.47 -4.98 -24.06
N SER A 131 7.44 -4.61 -25.35
CA SER A 131 8.22 -5.24 -26.42
C SER A 131 9.74 -5.22 -26.16
N ARG A 132 10.26 -4.12 -25.59
CA ARG A 132 11.68 -3.96 -25.22
C ARG A 132 12.05 -4.91 -24.08
N VAL A 133 11.21 -5.00 -23.06
CA VAL A 133 11.41 -5.89 -21.91
C VAL A 133 11.29 -7.36 -22.32
N ALA A 134 10.32 -7.71 -23.17
CA ALA A 134 10.15 -9.05 -23.71
C ALA A 134 11.35 -9.48 -24.57
N LYS A 135 11.97 -8.56 -25.31
CA LYS A 135 13.23 -8.82 -26.02
C LYS A 135 14.38 -9.08 -25.03
N MET A 136 14.56 -8.21 -24.04
CA MET A 136 15.60 -8.39 -23.00
C MET A 136 15.47 -9.75 -22.29
N LEU A 137 14.25 -10.14 -21.89
CA LEU A 137 14.00 -11.47 -21.31
C LEU A 137 14.27 -12.64 -22.28
N SER A 138 14.22 -12.40 -23.60
CA SER A 138 14.55 -13.42 -24.62
C SER A 138 16.06 -13.54 -24.81
N ASP A 139 16.78 -12.43 -24.80
CA ASP A 139 18.24 -12.37 -24.85
C ASP A 139 18.84 -13.05 -23.58
N GLU A 140 18.26 -12.77 -22.40
CA GLU A 140 18.63 -13.39 -21.11
C GLU A 140 18.27 -14.88 -21.03
N TYR A 141 17.21 -15.34 -21.69
CA TYR A 141 16.94 -16.77 -21.83
C TYR A 141 18.05 -17.46 -22.65
N GLY A 142 18.55 -16.78 -23.68
CA GLY A 142 19.67 -17.21 -24.50
C GLY A 142 20.97 -17.33 -23.71
N THR A 143 21.34 -16.32 -22.91
CA THR A 143 22.54 -16.35 -22.06
C THR A 143 22.44 -17.44 -20.98
N ALA A 144 21.29 -17.56 -20.29
CA ALA A 144 21.04 -18.55 -19.25
C ALA A 144 21.17 -20.00 -19.74
N SER A 145 20.92 -20.28 -21.03
CA SER A 145 21.09 -21.62 -21.61
C SER A 145 22.53 -22.17 -21.49
N ASN A 146 23.53 -21.27 -21.38
CA ASN A 146 24.95 -21.61 -21.25
C ASN A 146 25.40 -21.89 -19.79
N ILE A 147 24.50 -21.79 -18.80
CA ILE A 147 24.83 -22.09 -17.39
C ILE A 147 25.25 -23.56 -17.26
N LYS A 148 26.46 -23.78 -16.72
CA LYS A 148 27.08 -25.11 -16.58
C LYS A 148 26.33 -26.03 -15.60
N SER A 149 25.81 -25.49 -14.50
CA SER A 149 25.04 -26.26 -13.51
C SER A 149 23.65 -26.60 -14.08
N ARG A 150 23.38 -27.89 -14.32
CA ARG A 150 22.09 -28.36 -14.86
C ARG A 150 20.90 -27.89 -14.02
N VAL A 151 21.01 -27.97 -12.69
CA VAL A 151 19.92 -27.59 -11.77
C VAL A 151 19.67 -26.08 -11.85
N ASN A 152 20.69 -25.27 -11.61
CA ASN A 152 20.55 -23.80 -11.63
C ASN A 152 20.05 -23.30 -13.01
N ARG A 153 20.54 -23.90 -14.10
CA ARG A 153 20.07 -23.58 -15.46
C ARG A 153 18.56 -23.84 -15.61
N LEU A 154 18.06 -24.97 -15.16
CA LEU A 154 16.62 -25.30 -15.28
C LEU A 154 15.78 -24.34 -14.43
N SER A 155 16.23 -23.97 -13.23
CA SER A 155 15.56 -22.99 -12.37
C SER A 155 15.50 -21.60 -13.01
N VAL A 156 16.63 -21.09 -13.53
CA VAL A 156 16.70 -19.79 -14.22
C VAL A 156 15.80 -19.78 -15.46
N LEU A 157 15.91 -20.77 -16.35
CA LEU A 157 15.09 -20.84 -17.56
C LEU A 157 13.59 -20.96 -17.24
N GLY A 158 13.23 -21.69 -16.17
CA GLY A 158 11.86 -21.78 -15.67
C GLY A 158 11.31 -20.45 -15.15
N ALA A 159 12.11 -19.69 -14.39
CA ALA A 159 11.74 -18.37 -13.90
C ALA A 159 11.59 -17.35 -15.05
N ILE A 160 12.54 -17.31 -16.00
CA ILE A 160 12.44 -16.43 -17.18
C ILE A 160 11.20 -16.78 -18.02
N THR A 161 10.94 -18.06 -18.27
CA THR A 161 9.73 -18.51 -19.00
C THR A 161 8.45 -18.06 -18.30
N SER A 162 8.39 -18.17 -16.97
CA SER A 162 7.23 -17.73 -16.18
C SER A 162 7.03 -16.21 -16.27
N THR A 163 8.12 -15.45 -16.19
CA THR A 163 8.11 -13.98 -16.37
C THR A 163 7.64 -13.58 -17.77
N GLN A 164 8.15 -14.24 -18.82
CA GLN A 164 7.71 -14.01 -20.20
C GLN A 164 6.23 -14.36 -20.42
N GLN A 165 5.72 -15.43 -19.79
CA GLN A 165 4.30 -15.80 -19.87
C GLN A 165 3.40 -14.76 -19.21
N ARG A 166 3.77 -14.27 -18.02
CA ARG A 166 3.03 -13.22 -17.31
C ARG A 166 3.08 -11.89 -18.06
N LEU A 167 4.25 -11.51 -18.60
CA LEU A 167 4.42 -10.26 -19.35
C LEU A 167 3.55 -10.19 -20.60
N LYS A 168 3.24 -11.33 -21.24
CA LYS A 168 2.32 -11.42 -22.40
C LYS A 168 0.87 -11.06 -22.08
N LEU A 169 0.45 -11.11 -20.81
CA LEU A 169 -0.90 -10.71 -20.40
C LEU A 169 -1.09 -9.18 -20.53
N TYR A 170 0.00 -8.42 -20.44
CA TYR A 170 -0.02 -6.96 -20.53
C TYR A 170 0.29 -6.51 -21.96
N THR A 171 -0.70 -5.93 -22.65
CA THR A 171 -0.49 -5.35 -23.98
C THR A 171 0.24 -4.01 -23.94
N LYS A 172 0.12 -3.27 -22.82
CA LYS A 172 0.75 -1.97 -22.57
C LYS A 172 1.15 -1.87 -21.10
N CYS A 173 2.24 -1.16 -20.80
CA CYS A 173 2.63 -0.87 -19.42
C CYS A 173 1.53 -0.02 -18.74
N PRO A 174 1.05 -0.39 -17.53
CA PRO A 174 0.07 0.38 -16.76
C PRO A 174 0.54 1.81 -16.42
N PRO A 175 -0.36 2.75 -16.07
CA PRO A 175 -0.02 4.15 -15.85
C PRO A 175 0.99 4.41 -14.71
N ASN A 176 1.04 3.55 -13.69
CA ASN A 176 2.03 3.64 -12.60
C ASN A 176 3.28 2.77 -12.82
N GLY A 177 3.30 1.95 -13.88
CA GLY A 177 4.36 0.98 -14.16
C GLY A 177 3.89 -0.46 -13.91
N LEU A 178 4.81 -1.41 -13.97
CA LEU A 178 4.54 -2.83 -13.71
C LEU A 178 5.66 -3.45 -12.88
N VAL A 179 5.29 -4.16 -11.83
CA VAL A 179 6.24 -4.89 -10.97
C VAL A 179 5.94 -6.39 -11.07
N MET A 180 7.00 -7.18 -11.26
CA MET A 180 6.92 -8.62 -11.45
C MET A 180 7.99 -9.34 -10.62
N TYR A 181 7.54 -10.27 -9.77
CA TYR A 181 8.39 -11.17 -9.01
C TYR A 181 8.08 -12.61 -9.41
N CYS A 182 9.08 -13.29 -9.99
CA CYS A 182 8.93 -14.64 -10.51
C CYS A 182 10.09 -15.52 -10.02
N GLY A 183 9.79 -16.68 -9.44
CA GLY A 183 10.82 -17.61 -9.00
C GLY A 183 10.31 -18.88 -8.34
N THR A 184 11.23 -19.71 -7.90
CA THR A 184 10.95 -20.92 -7.09
C THR A 184 11.54 -20.75 -5.70
N CYS A 185 10.67 -20.71 -4.69
CA CYS A 185 11.07 -20.83 -3.29
C CYS A 185 10.85 -22.26 -2.77
N MET A 186 11.52 -22.63 -1.70
CA MET A 186 11.12 -23.78 -0.90
C MET A 186 10.19 -23.33 0.23
N THR A 187 9.07 -24.04 0.42
CA THR A 187 8.23 -23.89 1.61
C THR A 187 8.82 -24.66 2.78
N GLU A 188 8.31 -24.40 3.99
CA GLU A 188 8.76 -25.08 5.22
C GLU A 188 8.56 -26.61 5.16
N ASP A 189 7.56 -27.08 4.40
CA ASP A 189 7.32 -28.50 4.07
C ASP A 189 8.39 -29.14 3.15
N GLY A 190 9.43 -28.41 2.75
CA GLY A 190 10.45 -28.86 1.81
C GLY A 190 9.98 -29.00 0.35
N LYS A 191 8.77 -28.53 0.03
CA LYS A 191 8.20 -28.56 -1.33
C LYS A 191 8.62 -27.31 -2.11
N GLU A 192 8.93 -27.48 -3.39
CA GLU A 192 9.19 -26.35 -4.30
C GLU A 192 7.87 -25.67 -4.69
N LYS A 193 7.71 -24.39 -4.34
CA LYS A 193 6.57 -23.56 -4.74
C LYS A 193 7.02 -22.51 -5.75
N ARG A 194 6.31 -22.44 -6.88
CA ARG A 194 6.48 -21.37 -7.87
C ARG A 194 5.74 -20.12 -7.38
N LEU A 195 6.48 -19.04 -7.17
CA LEU A 195 5.95 -17.72 -6.85
C LEU A 195 5.95 -16.89 -8.12
N ASN A 196 4.77 -16.43 -8.53
CA ASN A 196 4.57 -15.52 -9.64
C ASN A 196 3.63 -14.42 -9.16
N PHE A 197 4.15 -13.21 -8.93
CA PHE A 197 3.38 -12.04 -8.57
C PHE A 197 3.58 -10.96 -9.63
N ASP A 198 2.49 -10.43 -10.16
CA ASP A 198 2.44 -9.33 -11.12
C ASP A 198 1.36 -8.34 -10.67
N PHE A 199 1.75 -7.08 -10.45
CA PHE A 199 0.83 -6.03 -10.01
C PHE A 199 1.26 -4.64 -10.48
N GLU A 200 0.29 -3.74 -10.58
CA GLU A 200 0.53 -2.31 -10.74
C GLU A 200 0.76 -1.67 -9.36
N PRO A 201 1.85 -0.90 -9.17
CA PRO A 201 2.08 -0.18 -7.92
C PRO A 201 1.10 1.00 -7.76
N PHE A 202 0.69 1.28 -6.53
CA PHE A 202 -0.22 2.39 -6.19
C PHE A 202 0.35 3.80 -6.53
N LYS A 203 1.68 3.94 -6.63
CA LYS A 203 2.37 5.16 -7.06
C LYS A 203 3.27 4.89 -8.28
N PRO A 204 3.46 5.87 -9.18
CA PRO A 204 4.28 5.71 -10.38
C PRO A 204 5.77 5.50 -10.06
N ILE A 205 6.36 4.42 -10.58
CA ILE A 205 7.77 4.06 -10.34
C ILE A 205 8.68 4.58 -11.44
N ASN A 206 9.65 5.44 -11.12
CA ASN A 206 10.62 5.94 -12.11
C ASN A 206 11.85 5.02 -12.30
N THR A 207 12.12 4.09 -11.38
CA THR A 207 13.26 3.15 -11.46
C THR A 207 12.93 1.96 -12.36
N SER A 208 13.85 1.59 -13.26
CA SER A 208 13.81 0.26 -13.91
C SER A 208 14.81 -0.67 -13.25
N LEU A 209 14.39 -1.91 -12.98
CA LEU A 209 15.20 -2.94 -12.35
C LEU A 209 15.00 -4.26 -13.08
N TYR A 210 16.08 -4.98 -13.34
CA TYR A 210 16.05 -6.40 -13.68
C TYR A 210 17.22 -7.08 -12.96
N MET A 211 16.92 -7.98 -12.04
CA MET A 211 17.90 -8.74 -11.26
C MET A 211 17.45 -10.20 -11.11
N CYS A 212 18.41 -11.11 -11.12
CA CYS A 212 18.20 -12.54 -10.87
C CYS A 212 19.18 -12.99 -9.77
N ASP A 213 18.66 -13.26 -8.58
CA ASP A 213 19.43 -13.60 -7.38
C ASP A 213 18.75 -14.74 -6.59
N ASN A 214 19.20 -15.02 -5.36
CA ASN A 214 18.59 -15.97 -4.42
C ASN A 214 17.45 -15.39 -3.56
N LYS A 215 17.15 -14.10 -3.72
CA LYS A 215 16.13 -13.34 -3.00
C LYS A 215 15.42 -12.37 -3.95
N PHE A 216 14.25 -11.88 -3.57
CA PHE A 216 13.61 -10.79 -4.31
C PHE A 216 14.15 -9.42 -3.88
N HIS A 217 14.40 -8.57 -4.87
CA HIS A 217 14.80 -7.18 -4.71
C HIS A 217 13.56 -6.28 -4.62
N THR A 218 13.26 -5.84 -3.41
CA THR A 218 12.08 -5.02 -3.07
C THR A 218 12.44 -3.58 -2.71
N GLU A 219 13.71 -3.19 -2.87
CA GLU A 219 14.24 -1.87 -2.53
C GLU A 219 13.48 -0.75 -3.27
N ALA A 220 13.23 -0.93 -4.57
CA ALA A 220 12.47 0.00 -5.41
C ALA A 220 10.99 0.18 -4.98
N LEU A 221 10.40 -0.81 -4.29
CA LEU A 221 9.07 -0.67 -3.70
C LEU A 221 9.12 -0.02 -2.32
N GLY A 222 10.17 -0.29 -1.54
CA GLY A 222 10.39 0.29 -0.22
C GLY A 222 10.46 1.83 -0.25
N GLU A 223 10.96 2.42 -1.34
CA GLU A 223 10.94 3.87 -1.55
C GLU A 223 9.52 4.42 -1.75
N LEU A 224 8.61 3.69 -2.40
CA LEU A 224 7.22 4.12 -2.65
C LEU A 224 6.35 4.03 -1.40
N LEU A 225 6.61 2.99 -0.59
CA LEU A 225 5.99 2.73 0.71
C LEU A 225 6.29 3.81 1.76
N GLN A 226 7.27 4.68 1.51
CA GLN A 226 7.40 5.89 2.31
C GLN A 226 6.15 6.75 2.01
N ASP A 227 5.28 6.91 3.01
CA ASP A 227 4.03 7.63 2.80
C ASP A 227 4.37 9.12 2.63
N ASN A 228 4.43 9.53 1.36
CA ASN A 228 4.69 10.87 0.87
C ASN A 228 3.52 11.82 1.22
N ASP A 229 3.37 12.11 2.51
CA ASP A 229 2.57 13.24 2.97
C ASP A 229 2.99 14.49 2.20
N ARG A 230 2.01 15.15 1.57
CA ARG A 230 2.28 16.36 0.80
C ARG A 230 2.36 17.54 1.76
N PHE A 231 3.56 18.00 2.04
CA PHE A 231 3.84 19.17 2.88
C PHE A 231 3.87 20.44 2.04
N GLY A 232 3.16 21.48 2.47
CA GLY A 232 3.19 22.80 1.87
C GLY A 232 4.32 23.66 2.45
N PHE A 233 4.99 24.42 1.60
CA PHE A 233 6.00 25.40 2.01
C PHE A 233 5.65 26.78 1.46
N ILE A 234 5.59 27.77 2.36
CA ILE A 234 5.45 29.18 2.01
C ILE A 234 6.76 29.86 2.40
N ILE A 235 7.55 30.30 1.41
CA ILE A 235 8.78 31.06 1.65
C ILE A 235 8.50 32.53 1.39
N MET A 236 8.55 33.35 2.44
CA MET A 236 8.43 34.80 2.38
C MET A 236 9.80 35.48 2.44
N ASP A 237 10.08 36.37 1.50
CA ASP A 237 11.26 37.23 1.52
C ASP A 237 10.88 38.67 1.15
N GLY A 238 11.73 39.64 1.52
CA GLY A 238 11.50 41.06 1.18
C GLY A 238 11.43 41.36 -0.33
N ASN A 239 11.87 40.43 -1.18
CA ASN A 239 11.88 40.55 -2.63
C ASN A 239 10.78 39.72 -3.35
N GLY A 240 10.00 38.91 -2.63
CA GLY A 240 9.02 38.00 -3.24
C GLY A 240 8.65 36.79 -2.39
N ALA A 241 7.65 36.03 -2.84
CA ALA A 241 7.18 34.80 -2.19
C ALA A 241 7.25 33.59 -3.13
N LEU A 242 7.51 32.41 -2.57
CA LEU A 242 7.46 31.13 -3.26
C LEU A 242 6.55 30.14 -2.51
N TYR A 243 5.74 29.43 -3.27
CA TYR A 243 4.85 28.35 -2.80
C TYR A 243 5.36 27.05 -3.42
N GLY A 244 5.68 26.09 -2.56
CA GLY A 244 6.11 24.76 -2.97
C GLY A 244 5.36 23.67 -2.24
N THR A 245 5.42 22.46 -2.77
CA THR A 245 5.09 21.24 -2.03
C THR A 245 6.26 20.27 -2.04
N VAL A 246 6.38 19.49 -0.98
CA VAL A 246 7.33 18.39 -0.87
C VAL A 246 6.55 17.13 -0.52
N ALA A 247 6.83 16.04 -1.23
CA ALA A 247 6.17 14.75 -1.08
C ALA A 247 7.26 13.66 -1.03
N GLY A 248 7.72 13.34 0.18
CA GLY A 248 8.93 12.53 0.37
C GLY A 248 10.15 13.19 -0.27
N ASN A 249 10.76 12.53 -1.27
CA ASN A 249 11.95 13.03 -1.98
C ASN A 249 11.63 13.94 -3.18
N SER A 250 10.36 14.08 -3.60
CA SER A 250 10.01 15.02 -4.67
C SER A 250 9.69 16.41 -4.12
N ARG A 251 10.24 17.45 -4.75
CA ARG A 251 9.89 18.86 -4.50
C ARG A 251 9.28 19.46 -5.76
N GLU A 252 8.21 20.22 -5.59
CA GLU A 252 7.49 20.89 -6.66
C GLU A 252 7.29 22.37 -6.30
N ILE A 253 7.55 23.28 -7.24
CA ILE A 253 7.28 24.70 -7.07
C ILE A 253 5.93 24.99 -7.75
N LEU A 254 4.91 25.30 -6.95
CA LEU A 254 3.56 25.58 -7.44
C LEU A 254 3.49 26.98 -8.06
N HIS A 255 4.00 27.98 -7.33
CA HIS A 255 3.93 29.37 -7.75
C HIS A 255 5.06 30.21 -7.14
N LYS A 256 5.50 31.25 -7.85
CA LYS A 256 6.43 32.26 -7.33
C LYS A 256 6.11 33.64 -7.90
N PHE A 257 6.20 34.67 -7.08
CA PHE A 257 6.09 36.06 -7.53
C PHE A 257 7.08 36.97 -6.79
N SER A 258 7.62 37.96 -7.51
CA SER A 258 8.45 39.01 -6.94
C SER A 258 7.63 40.20 -6.46
N VAL A 259 8.18 40.95 -5.50
CA VAL A 259 7.63 42.20 -4.97
C VAL A 259 8.78 43.16 -4.67
N ASP A 260 8.66 44.42 -5.08
CA ASP A 260 9.58 45.48 -4.67
C ASP A 260 8.98 46.25 -3.47
N LEU A 261 9.54 46.03 -2.28
CA LEU A 261 9.09 46.67 -1.05
C LEU A 261 9.93 47.92 -0.74
N PRO A 262 9.30 49.05 -0.36
CA PRO A 262 10.02 50.26 0.04
C PRO A 262 11.05 49.98 1.15
N LYS A 263 12.31 50.32 0.91
CA LYS A 263 13.40 50.14 1.87
C LYS A 263 13.31 51.17 3.01
N LYS A 264 14.02 50.92 4.12
CA LYS A 264 14.10 51.87 5.24
C LYS A 264 14.87 53.12 4.77
N HIS A 265 14.24 54.28 4.77
CA HIS A 265 14.93 55.54 4.49
C HIS A 265 15.84 55.90 5.68
N GLY A 266 17.13 56.15 5.41
CA GLY A 266 18.11 56.56 6.42
C GLY A 266 18.25 58.08 6.59
N ARG A 267 17.55 58.88 5.76
CA ARG A 267 17.58 60.35 5.81
C ARG A 267 16.31 60.88 6.49
N GLY A 268 16.48 61.71 7.52
CA GLY A 268 15.37 62.33 8.26
C GLY A 268 14.74 63.52 7.53
N GLY A 269 13.63 64.02 8.06
CA GLY A 269 12.88 65.18 7.55
C GLY A 269 11.38 65.04 7.76
N GLN A 270 10.61 66.10 7.45
CA GLN A 270 9.14 66.13 7.63
C GLN A 270 8.43 64.96 6.92
N SER A 271 8.92 64.56 5.75
CA SER A 271 8.36 63.44 4.97
C SER A 271 8.67 62.04 5.54
N ALA A 272 9.55 61.92 6.54
CA ALA A 272 10.00 60.61 7.04
C ALA A 272 8.86 59.75 7.60
N MET A 273 7.94 60.36 8.37
CA MET A 273 6.75 59.68 8.89
C MET A 273 5.82 59.18 7.76
N ARG A 274 5.64 59.98 6.71
CA ARG A 274 4.85 59.61 5.52
C ARG A 274 5.46 58.40 4.81
N PHE A 275 6.77 58.39 4.58
CA PHE A 275 7.45 57.24 3.97
C PHE A 275 7.42 55.99 4.87
N GLY A 276 7.51 56.18 6.19
CA GLY A 276 7.29 55.10 7.16
C GLY A 276 5.91 54.45 7.05
N ARG A 277 4.84 55.27 6.96
CA ARG A 277 3.47 54.79 6.77
C ARG A 277 3.29 54.04 5.45
N ILE A 278 3.73 54.61 4.32
CA ILE A 278 3.68 53.95 2.99
C ILE A 278 4.41 52.60 3.01
N ARG A 279 5.54 52.51 3.72
CA ARG A 279 6.31 51.28 3.88
C ARG A 279 5.61 50.21 4.75
N LEU A 280 4.79 50.60 5.72
CA LEU A 280 3.96 49.67 6.50
C LEU A 280 2.76 49.20 5.67
N GLU A 281 2.07 50.13 5.02
CA GLU A 281 0.94 49.86 4.12
C GLU A 281 1.33 48.89 3.00
N LYS A 282 2.46 49.11 2.31
CA LYS A 282 2.95 48.18 1.28
C LYS A 282 3.35 46.80 1.83
N ARG A 283 3.80 46.71 3.09
CA ARG A 283 4.07 45.42 3.75
C ARG A 283 2.77 44.67 4.07
N GLN A 284 1.76 45.35 4.61
CA GLN A 284 0.43 44.76 4.84
C GLN A 284 -0.22 44.28 3.53
N HIS A 285 -0.10 45.05 2.44
CA HIS A 285 -0.55 44.59 1.12
C HIS A 285 0.21 43.36 0.61
N TYR A 286 1.51 43.23 0.90
CA TYR A 286 2.29 42.05 0.56
C TYR A 286 1.84 40.82 1.35
N VAL A 287 1.69 40.94 2.68
CA VAL A 287 1.18 39.85 3.54
C VAL A 287 -0.22 39.41 3.08
N ARG A 288 -1.12 40.36 2.76
CA ARG A 288 -2.44 40.05 2.20
C ARG A 288 -2.36 39.25 0.89
N LYS A 289 -1.57 39.73 -0.09
CA LYS A 289 -1.38 39.03 -1.36
C LYS A 289 -0.81 37.62 -1.14
N VAL A 290 0.06 37.44 -0.15
CA VAL A 290 0.61 36.13 0.21
C VAL A 290 -0.46 35.21 0.79
N ALA A 291 -1.27 35.68 1.72
CA ALA A 291 -2.40 34.92 2.27
C ALA A 291 -3.41 34.51 1.18
N GLU A 292 -3.85 35.43 0.34
CA GLU A 292 -4.78 35.17 -0.78
C GLU A 292 -4.21 34.15 -1.77
N THR A 293 -2.90 34.22 -2.08
CA THR A 293 -2.25 33.25 -2.97
C THR A 293 -2.08 31.88 -2.30
N ALA A 294 -1.81 31.84 -1.00
CA ALA A 294 -1.75 30.58 -0.23
C ALA A 294 -3.08 29.85 -0.26
N THR A 295 -4.20 30.55 -0.03
CA THR A 295 -5.56 30.01 -0.14
C THR A 295 -5.80 29.41 -1.53
N LEU A 296 -5.45 30.12 -2.61
CA LEU A 296 -5.62 29.66 -3.99
C LEU A 296 -4.79 28.41 -4.34
N MET A 297 -3.60 28.24 -3.75
CA MET A 297 -2.68 27.13 -4.07
C MET A 297 -2.88 25.90 -3.19
N PHE A 298 -3.22 26.10 -1.90
CA PHE A 298 -3.30 25.02 -0.92
C PHE A 298 -4.72 24.57 -0.59
N ILE A 299 -5.77 25.24 -1.03
CA ILE A 299 -7.16 24.79 -0.85
C ILE A 299 -7.77 24.44 -2.21
N THR A 300 -8.30 23.22 -2.35
CA THR A 300 -9.29 22.91 -3.38
C THR A 300 -10.52 22.24 -2.77
N ASN A 301 -11.71 22.55 -3.30
CA ASN A 301 -12.99 22.03 -2.80
C ASN A 301 -13.17 22.22 -1.28
N ASP A 302 -12.92 23.44 -0.78
CA ASP A 302 -12.97 23.84 0.64
C ASP A 302 -12.03 23.08 1.60
N ARG A 303 -11.18 22.16 1.11
CA ARG A 303 -10.26 21.37 1.93
C ARG A 303 -8.79 21.67 1.60
N PRO A 304 -7.90 21.71 2.61
CA PRO A 304 -6.47 21.79 2.38
C PRO A 304 -5.92 20.56 1.63
N ASN A 305 -5.14 20.81 0.58
CA ASN A 305 -4.53 19.82 -0.31
C ASN A 305 -3.23 19.22 0.26
N VAL A 306 -2.71 19.83 1.33
CA VAL A 306 -1.47 19.48 2.01
C VAL A 306 -1.79 19.05 3.43
N THR A 307 -1.04 18.10 3.97
CA THR A 307 -1.27 17.60 5.34
C THR A 307 -0.82 18.62 6.38
N ASN A 308 0.30 19.30 6.13
CA ASN A 308 0.89 20.31 7.01
C ASN A 308 1.61 21.40 6.20
N ILE A 309 1.74 22.60 6.76
CA ILE A 309 2.42 23.75 6.17
C ILE A 309 3.61 24.18 7.03
N VAL A 310 4.71 24.54 6.36
CA VAL A 310 5.88 25.19 6.95
C VAL A 310 5.95 26.63 6.43
N LEU A 311 5.98 27.60 7.35
CA LEU A 311 6.18 29.02 7.04
C LEU A 311 7.66 29.34 7.17
N ALA A 312 8.35 29.51 6.04
CA ALA A 312 9.75 29.89 6.00
C ALA A 312 9.92 31.35 5.59
N GLY A 313 11.01 32.00 6.01
CA GLY A 313 11.33 33.32 5.49
C GLY A 313 12.44 34.06 6.23
N SER A 314 12.91 35.13 5.58
CA SER A 314 13.84 36.08 6.19
C SER A 314 13.06 37.09 7.06
N ALA A 315 13.57 37.38 8.26
CA ALA A 315 12.95 38.29 9.23
C ALA A 315 11.49 37.92 9.61
N ASP A 316 10.74 38.91 10.08
CA ASP A 316 9.49 38.75 10.87
C ASP A 316 8.22 38.54 10.02
N PHE A 317 8.31 38.64 8.69
CA PHE A 317 7.15 38.58 7.78
C PHE A 317 6.31 37.31 7.91
N LYS A 318 6.94 36.18 8.21
CA LYS A 318 6.28 34.89 8.45
C LYS A 318 5.48 34.86 9.76
N ASN A 319 5.92 35.61 10.77
CA ASN A 319 5.18 35.80 12.02
C ASN A 319 4.02 36.77 11.81
N GLU A 320 4.24 37.88 11.08
CA GLU A 320 3.18 38.81 10.66
C GLU A 320 2.07 38.08 9.88
N LEU A 321 2.41 37.13 8.98
CA LEU A 321 1.43 36.29 8.28
C LEU A 321 0.66 35.40 9.26
N ASN A 322 1.36 34.61 10.09
CA ASN A 322 0.72 33.63 10.98
C ASN A 322 -0.15 34.26 12.08
N GLN A 323 0.13 35.51 12.47
CA GLN A 323 -0.66 36.27 13.44
C GLN A 323 -1.81 37.07 12.79
N SER A 324 -1.87 37.16 11.46
CA SER A 324 -2.88 37.98 10.78
C SER A 324 -4.21 37.25 10.58
N ASP A 325 -5.32 37.93 10.87
CA ASP A 325 -6.69 37.47 10.57
C ASP A 325 -6.98 37.31 9.06
N ILE A 326 -6.02 37.69 8.21
CA ILE A 326 -6.10 37.61 6.74
C ILE A 326 -5.66 36.21 6.26
N PHE A 327 -4.86 35.49 7.05
CA PHE A 327 -4.49 34.12 6.73
C PHE A 327 -5.67 33.17 7.02
N ASP A 328 -5.94 32.24 6.11
CA ASP A 328 -7.08 31.33 6.25
C ASP A 328 -6.89 30.43 7.47
N LYS A 329 -7.87 30.41 8.38
CA LYS A 329 -7.82 29.63 9.62
C LYS A 329 -7.58 28.14 9.38
N ARG A 330 -8.11 27.59 8.29
CA ARG A 330 -7.90 26.18 7.90
C ARG A 330 -6.45 25.90 7.55
N LEU A 331 -5.73 26.89 7.02
CA LEU A 331 -4.28 26.79 6.76
C LEU A 331 -3.46 27.10 8.02
N GLN A 332 -3.94 28.00 8.89
CA GLN A 332 -3.31 28.38 10.15
C GLN A 332 -3.23 27.21 11.14
N GLU A 333 -4.29 26.43 11.29
CA GLU A 333 -4.33 25.20 12.11
C GLU A 333 -3.35 24.11 11.61
N ILE A 334 -2.95 24.20 10.35
CA ILE A 334 -2.11 23.24 9.63
C ILE A 334 -0.63 23.69 9.61
N VAL A 335 -0.31 24.87 10.18
CA VAL A 335 1.09 25.34 10.32
C VAL A 335 1.80 24.56 11.43
N VAL A 336 2.76 23.72 11.06
CA VAL A 336 3.55 22.92 12.01
C VAL A 336 4.75 23.68 12.56
N LYS A 337 5.43 24.46 11.72
CA LYS A 337 6.67 25.14 12.10
C LYS A 337 6.87 26.43 11.32
N ILE A 338 7.40 27.42 12.04
CA ILE A 338 7.92 28.66 11.46
C ILE A 338 9.45 28.54 11.43
N VAL A 339 10.07 28.77 10.27
CA VAL A 339 11.50 28.55 10.02
C VAL A 339 12.19 29.83 9.56
N ASP A 340 13.23 30.24 10.26
CA ASP A 340 14.17 31.27 9.81
C ASP A 340 15.08 30.71 8.72
N VAL A 341 15.10 31.35 7.55
CA VAL A 341 16.03 31.04 6.45
C VAL A 341 16.86 32.26 6.08
N SER A 342 18.10 32.02 5.67
CA SER A 342 19.08 33.06 5.34
C SER A 342 18.84 33.69 3.97
N TYR A 343 18.16 32.96 3.07
CA TYR A 343 17.92 33.33 1.69
C TYR A 343 16.45 33.17 1.32
N GLY A 344 15.95 33.99 0.39
CA GLY A 344 14.62 33.84 -0.19
C GLY A 344 14.56 32.88 -1.39
N GLY A 345 13.36 32.68 -1.92
CA GLY A 345 13.12 31.94 -3.16
C GLY A 345 13.55 30.46 -3.10
N GLU A 346 14.06 29.94 -4.22
CA GLU A 346 14.35 28.50 -4.40
C GLU A 346 15.52 28.01 -3.53
N ASN A 347 16.49 28.87 -3.22
CA ASN A 347 17.57 28.52 -2.29
C ASN A 347 17.06 28.48 -0.85
N GLY A 348 16.19 29.43 -0.47
CA GLY A 348 15.46 29.42 0.79
C GLY A 348 14.56 28.21 0.96
N PHE A 349 13.95 27.72 -0.12
CA PHE A 349 13.15 26.49 -0.11
C PHE A 349 13.96 25.28 0.35
N ASN A 350 15.16 25.08 -0.22
CA ASN A 350 16.00 23.94 0.15
C ASN A 350 16.47 24.01 1.61
N GLN A 351 16.90 25.20 2.07
CA GLN A 351 17.26 25.42 3.47
C GLN A 351 16.06 25.19 4.41
N ALA A 352 14.84 25.59 4.00
CA ALA A 352 13.64 25.33 4.78
C ALA A 352 13.31 23.84 4.88
N ILE A 353 13.52 23.06 3.81
CA ILE A 353 13.32 21.61 3.81
C ILE A 353 14.27 20.94 4.81
N GLU A 354 15.56 21.26 4.75
CA GLU A 354 16.58 20.72 5.68
C GLU A 354 16.24 21.05 7.14
N LEU A 355 15.88 22.29 7.45
CA LEU A 355 15.52 22.74 8.81
C LEU A 355 14.14 22.24 9.29
N ALA A 356 13.27 21.79 8.39
CA ALA A 356 11.96 21.23 8.70
C ALA A 356 11.95 19.70 8.78
N ALA A 357 12.94 19.00 8.21
CA ALA A 357 12.97 17.54 8.08
C ALA A 357 12.66 16.80 9.39
N ASP A 358 13.33 17.16 10.49
CA ASP A 358 13.11 16.57 11.82
C ASP A 358 11.70 16.80 12.38
N THR A 359 11.03 17.86 11.96
CA THR A 359 9.67 18.19 12.43
C THR A 359 8.61 17.53 11.54
N LEU A 360 8.88 17.41 10.24
CA LEU A 360 8.00 16.73 9.28
C LEU A 360 7.99 15.21 9.47
N SER A 361 9.13 14.60 9.80
CA SER A 361 9.19 13.17 10.15
C SER A 361 8.40 12.82 11.41
N ASN A 362 8.27 13.78 12.35
CA ASN A 362 7.55 13.61 13.60
C ASN A 362 6.02 13.83 13.49
N VAL A 363 5.51 14.34 12.37
CA VAL A 363 4.06 14.62 12.17
C VAL A 363 3.20 13.38 12.42
N LYS A 364 3.58 12.21 11.86
CA LYS A 364 2.80 10.98 12.01
C LYS A 364 2.73 10.53 13.46
N PHE A 365 3.86 10.57 14.18
CA PHE A 365 3.90 10.27 15.61
C PHE A 365 3.03 11.21 16.44
N VAL A 366 2.90 12.48 16.04
CA VAL A 366 1.99 13.43 16.71
C VAL A 366 0.52 13.13 16.41
N GLN A 367 0.17 12.74 15.18
CA GLN A 367 -1.20 12.34 14.81
C GLN A 367 -1.62 11.04 15.51
N GLU A 368 -0.76 10.01 15.43
CA GLU A 368 -0.89 8.72 16.12
C GLU A 368 -1.04 8.91 17.63
N LYS A 369 -0.15 9.69 18.26
CA LYS A 369 -0.27 10.05 19.68
C LYS A 369 -1.58 10.77 19.98
N LYS A 370 -2.04 11.71 19.14
CA LYS A 370 -3.30 12.42 19.35
C LYS A 370 -4.52 11.49 19.29
N LEU A 371 -4.52 10.51 18.38
CA LEU A 371 -5.56 9.49 18.27
C LEU A 371 -5.61 8.62 19.55
N ILE A 372 -4.45 8.14 20.01
CA ILE A 372 -4.37 7.31 21.22
C ILE A 372 -4.70 8.14 22.47
N CYS A 373 -4.26 9.41 22.57
CA CYS A 373 -4.67 10.29 23.65
C CYS A 373 -6.19 10.47 23.71
N LYS A 374 -6.88 10.69 22.56
CA LYS A 374 -8.35 10.74 22.52
C LYS A 374 -8.97 9.43 23.04
N TYR A 375 -8.45 8.28 22.63
CA TYR A 375 -8.91 6.97 23.11
C TYR A 375 -8.69 6.78 24.63
N MET A 376 -7.52 7.15 25.15
CA MET A 376 -7.21 7.09 26.59
C MET A 376 -8.00 8.12 27.41
N GLU A 377 -8.39 9.26 26.81
CA GLU A 377 -9.28 10.26 27.43
C GLU A 377 -10.70 9.70 27.61
N GLU A 378 -11.27 8.98 26.63
CA GLU A 378 -12.58 8.32 26.76
C GLU A 378 -12.57 7.25 27.88
N ILE A 379 -11.45 6.52 28.04
CA ILE A 379 -11.24 5.59 29.16
C ILE A 379 -11.16 6.37 30.49
N ALA A 380 -10.33 7.41 30.56
CA ALA A 380 -10.11 8.17 31.80
C ALA A 380 -11.33 9.00 32.26
N MET A 381 -12.32 9.20 31.37
CA MET A 381 -13.60 9.85 31.68
C MET A 381 -14.73 8.86 32.01
N ASP A 382 -14.46 7.53 31.98
CA ASP A 382 -15.47 6.47 32.13
C ASP A 382 -16.71 6.68 31.24
N SER A 383 -16.52 7.16 30.01
CA SER A 383 -17.63 7.56 29.11
C SER A 383 -18.43 6.38 28.57
N GLY A 384 -17.91 5.16 28.71
CA GLY A 384 -18.44 3.93 28.11
C GLY A 384 -18.37 3.89 26.58
N LYS A 385 -17.67 4.85 25.94
CA LYS A 385 -17.53 4.95 24.47
C LYS A 385 -16.21 4.40 23.94
N TYR A 386 -15.70 3.35 24.56
CA TYR A 386 -14.48 2.67 24.14
C TYR A 386 -14.67 1.16 24.22
N CYS A 387 -13.93 0.43 23.39
CA CYS A 387 -13.76 -1.02 23.52
C CYS A 387 -12.27 -1.37 23.47
N PHE A 388 -11.88 -2.43 24.18
CA PHE A 388 -10.52 -2.94 24.23
C PHE A 388 -10.53 -4.47 24.18
N GLY A 389 -9.44 -5.09 23.75
CA GLY A 389 -9.39 -6.55 23.61
C GLY A 389 -10.20 -7.08 22.42
N VAL A 390 -9.92 -8.33 22.04
CA VAL A 390 -10.43 -8.91 20.79
C VAL A 390 -11.94 -9.20 20.87
N THR A 391 -12.40 -9.78 21.99
CA THR A 391 -13.80 -10.18 22.21
C THR A 391 -14.76 -8.99 22.14
N ASP A 392 -14.44 -7.94 22.88
CA ASP A 392 -15.36 -6.82 23.12
C ASP A 392 -15.37 -5.90 21.90
N THR A 393 -14.21 -5.73 21.27
CA THR A 393 -14.10 -5.07 19.95
C THR A 393 -14.89 -5.84 18.89
N TRP A 394 -14.90 -7.17 18.92
CA TRP A 394 -15.68 -7.98 17.97
C TRP A 394 -17.20 -7.82 18.20
N LYS A 395 -17.68 -7.97 19.44
CA LYS A 395 -19.07 -7.70 19.83
C LYS A 395 -19.50 -6.27 19.42
N ALA A 396 -18.66 -5.26 19.69
CA ALA A 396 -18.92 -3.87 19.31
C ALA A 396 -19.00 -3.64 17.79
N LEU A 397 -18.24 -4.40 17.00
CA LEU A 397 -18.28 -4.35 15.54
C LEU A 397 -19.55 -5.00 14.99
N GLU A 398 -19.96 -6.15 15.52
CA GLU A 398 -21.21 -6.82 15.12
C GLU A 398 -22.46 -5.96 15.44
N LEU A 399 -22.42 -5.22 16.56
CA LEU A 399 -23.42 -4.21 16.90
C LEU A 399 -23.35 -2.91 16.07
N GLY A 400 -22.32 -2.74 15.22
CA GLY A 400 -22.09 -1.52 14.44
C GLY A 400 -21.74 -0.28 15.27
N ALA A 401 -21.37 -0.46 16.55
CA ALA A 401 -21.18 0.62 17.51
C ALA A 401 -19.85 1.36 17.35
N VAL A 402 -18.85 0.77 16.69
CA VAL A 402 -17.53 1.37 16.50
C VAL A 402 -17.57 2.55 15.51
N GLU A 403 -16.95 3.67 15.87
CA GLU A 403 -16.67 4.80 14.96
C GLU A 403 -15.30 4.63 14.31
N THR A 404 -14.28 4.45 15.15
CA THR A 404 -12.87 4.30 14.75
C THR A 404 -12.28 3.07 15.42
N LEU A 405 -11.93 2.08 14.61
CA LEU A 405 -11.20 0.88 14.98
C LEU A 405 -9.69 1.17 14.93
N ILE A 406 -9.01 0.97 16.06
CA ILE A 406 -7.57 1.22 16.23
C ILE A 406 -6.86 -0.13 16.29
N LEU A 407 -6.01 -0.42 15.33
CA LEU A 407 -5.25 -1.68 15.26
C LEU A 407 -3.74 -1.43 15.30
N TRP A 408 -3.02 -2.26 16.05
CA TRP A 408 -1.57 -2.33 15.97
C TRP A 408 -1.11 -3.02 14.66
N GLU A 409 -0.17 -2.41 13.92
CA GLU A 409 0.36 -2.96 12.65
C GLU A 409 0.91 -4.41 12.76
N ASP A 410 1.54 -4.77 13.89
CA ASP A 410 2.13 -6.09 14.15
C ASP A 410 1.30 -6.94 15.14
N LEU A 411 -0.04 -6.78 15.14
CA LEU A 411 -0.95 -7.58 15.98
C LEU A 411 -0.80 -9.09 15.70
N PRO A 412 -0.52 -9.93 16.70
CA PRO A 412 -0.17 -11.34 16.49
C PRO A 412 -1.38 -12.28 16.32
N HIS A 413 -2.61 -11.76 16.37
CA HIS A 413 -3.83 -12.58 16.29
C HIS A 413 -4.14 -13.08 14.88
N HIS A 414 -4.59 -14.32 14.79
CA HIS A 414 -5.11 -14.92 13.55
C HIS A 414 -6.58 -15.26 13.73
N ARG A 415 -7.39 -14.97 12.70
CA ARG A 415 -8.73 -15.53 12.55
C ARG A 415 -8.58 -16.91 11.93
N ILE A 416 -9.16 -17.91 12.59
CA ILE A 416 -9.20 -19.28 12.12
C ILE A 416 -10.65 -19.67 11.88
N THR A 417 -10.99 -19.97 10.63
CA THR A 417 -12.27 -20.58 10.28
C THR A 417 -12.12 -22.08 10.41
N MET A 418 -12.86 -22.64 11.36
CA MET A 418 -12.92 -24.07 11.61
C MET A 418 -14.28 -24.62 11.20
N ARG A 419 -14.36 -25.90 10.85
CA ARG A 419 -15.62 -26.56 10.51
C ARG A 419 -15.80 -27.84 11.32
N ASN A 420 -16.98 -28.02 11.90
CA ASN A 420 -17.35 -29.29 12.50
C ASN A 420 -17.76 -30.28 11.39
N ASN A 421 -17.14 -31.46 11.37
CA ASN A 421 -17.32 -32.45 10.31
C ASN A 421 -18.69 -33.14 10.34
N GLN A 422 -19.40 -33.13 11.47
CA GLN A 422 -20.72 -33.75 11.60
C GLN A 422 -21.86 -32.77 11.31
N THR A 423 -21.84 -31.59 11.93
CA THR A 423 -22.91 -30.59 11.76
C THR A 423 -22.71 -29.73 10.51
N GLY A 424 -21.49 -29.68 9.97
CA GLY A 424 -21.12 -28.85 8.83
C GLY A 424 -21.05 -27.35 9.13
N VAL A 425 -21.33 -26.93 10.37
CA VAL A 425 -21.31 -25.55 10.85
C VAL A 425 -19.87 -25.01 10.84
N GLU A 426 -19.72 -23.78 10.34
CA GLU A 426 -18.45 -23.05 10.36
C GLU A 426 -18.39 -22.17 11.61
N VAL A 427 -17.33 -22.34 12.39
CA VAL A 427 -17.05 -21.58 13.62
C VAL A 427 -15.80 -20.74 13.39
N HIS A 428 -15.93 -19.43 13.55
CA HIS A 428 -14.79 -18.53 13.48
C HIS A 428 -14.26 -18.27 14.90
N LYS A 429 -13.00 -18.62 15.17
CA LYS A 429 -12.31 -18.22 16.40
C LYS A 429 -11.14 -17.31 16.07
N VAL A 430 -10.94 -16.26 16.87
CA VAL A 430 -9.76 -15.42 16.81
C VAL A 430 -8.82 -15.85 17.93
N LEU A 431 -7.60 -16.25 17.60
CA LEU A 431 -6.64 -16.84 18.54
C LEU A 431 -5.29 -16.13 18.47
N SER A 432 -4.60 -16.02 19.60
CA SER A 432 -3.20 -15.61 19.68
C SER A 432 -2.23 -16.79 19.48
N PRO A 433 -0.95 -16.55 19.12
CA PRO A 433 0.02 -17.62 18.90
C PRO A 433 0.33 -18.56 20.09
N PRO A 434 0.18 -18.18 21.37
CA PRO A 434 0.20 -19.16 22.46
C PRO A 434 -1.09 -20.01 22.53
N GLU A 435 -2.25 -19.42 22.27
CA GLU A 435 -3.55 -20.13 22.28
C GLU A 435 -3.68 -21.12 21.11
N GLU A 436 -3.04 -20.84 19.97
CA GLU A 436 -2.92 -21.79 18.85
C GLU A 436 -2.20 -23.10 19.20
N LYS A 437 -1.42 -23.12 20.29
CA LYS A 437 -0.73 -24.34 20.76
C LYS A 437 -1.59 -25.17 21.70
N VAL A 438 -2.71 -24.63 22.17
CA VAL A 438 -3.60 -25.30 23.12
C VAL A 438 -4.61 -26.12 22.33
N ALA A 439 -4.41 -27.45 22.31
CA ALA A 439 -5.27 -28.38 21.58
C ALA A 439 -6.76 -28.27 21.97
N ALA A 440 -7.07 -27.88 23.21
CA ALA A 440 -8.44 -27.67 23.68
C ALA A 440 -9.22 -26.59 22.89
N ASN A 441 -8.54 -25.61 22.30
CA ASN A 441 -9.20 -24.55 21.53
C ASN A 441 -9.78 -25.06 20.18
N PHE A 442 -9.27 -26.20 19.70
CA PHE A 442 -9.72 -26.90 18.50
C PHE A 442 -10.71 -28.03 18.81
N VAL A 443 -11.13 -28.17 20.07
CA VAL A 443 -12.23 -29.05 20.45
C VAL A 443 -13.50 -28.21 20.52
N ASP A 444 -14.60 -28.76 20.02
CA ASP A 444 -15.92 -28.17 20.10
C ASP A 444 -16.50 -28.34 21.52
N ALA A 445 -17.08 -27.28 22.08
CA ALA A 445 -17.52 -27.26 23.48
C ALA A 445 -18.75 -28.15 23.73
N GLU A 446 -19.63 -28.26 22.72
CA GLU A 446 -20.87 -29.04 22.80
C GLU A 446 -20.68 -30.51 22.39
N THR A 447 -19.86 -30.76 21.36
CA THR A 447 -19.74 -32.10 20.75
C THR A 447 -18.47 -32.87 21.16
N GLY A 448 -17.47 -32.19 21.74
CA GLY A 448 -16.22 -32.82 22.17
C GLY A 448 -15.32 -33.33 21.03
N GLU A 449 -15.67 -33.05 19.76
CA GLU A 449 -14.88 -33.45 18.59
C GLU A 449 -13.85 -32.40 18.18
N THR A 450 -12.81 -32.84 17.46
CA THR A 450 -11.79 -31.98 16.90
C THR A 450 -12.29 -31.27 15.64
N LEU A 451 -12.37 -29.94 15.69
CA LEU A 451 -12.74 -29.08 14.58
C LEU A 451 -11.63 -29.06 13.52
N GLU A 452 -11.99 -29.18 12.23
CA GLU A 452 -11.02 -29.09 11.13
C GLU A 452 -10.74 -27.63 10.78
N VAL A 453 -9.47 -27.25 10.70
CA VAL A 453 -9.03 -25.90 10.30
C VAL A 453 -9.09 -25.77 8.77
N LEU A 454 -10.04 -24.97 8.27
CA LEU A 454 -10.16 -24.69 6.84
C LEU A 454 -9.21 -23.58 6.38
N GLU A 455 -9.26 -22.45 7.07
CA GLU A 455 -8.52 -21.24 6.69
C GLU A 455 -7.98 -20.51 7.90
N LYS A 456 -6.75 -20.00 7.77
CA LYS A 456 -6.03 -19.22 8.78
C LYS A 456 -5.54 -17.93 8.16
N GLU A 457 -6.18 -16.83 8.52
CA GLU A 457 -5.86 -15.49 8.02
C GLU A 457 -5.44 -14.56 9.18
N PRO A 458 -4.45 -13.66 9.00
CA PRO A 458 -4.12 -12.70 10.05
C PRO A 458 -5.23 -11.66 10.25
N LEU A 459 -5.61 -11.41 11.50
CA LEU A 459 -6.78 -10.60 11.86
C LEU A 459 -6.72 -9.19 11.25
N VAL A 460 -5.52 -8.59 11.19
CA VAL A 460 -5.26 -7.28 10.59
C VAL A 460 -5.60 -7.24 9.09
N GLU A 461 -5.39 -8.34 8.36
CA GLU A 461 -5.75 -8.44 6.95
C GLU A 461 -7.26 -8.61 6.75
N TRP A 462 -7.91 -9.40 7.63
CA TRP A 462 -9.35 -9.53 7.60
C TRP A 462 -10.05 -8.19 7.85
N PHE A 463 -9.62 -7.42 8.85
CA PHE A 463 -10.14 -6.07 9.07
C PHE A 463 -9.86 -5.15 7.89
N ALA A 464 -8.64 -5.14 7.33
CA ALA A 464 -8.31 -4.35 6.14
C ALA A 464 -9.15 -4.68 4.89
N ASN A 465 -9.76 -5.86 4.83
CA ASN A 465 -10.70 -6.25 3.77
C ASN A 465 -12.16 -5.91 4.09
N ASN A 466 -12.58 -6.04 5.36
CA ASN A 466 -14.01 -6.05 5.73
C ASN A 466 -14.50 -4.85 6.55
N TYR A 467 -13.62 -3.95 7.03
CA TYR A 467 -13.98 -2.79 7.87
C TYR A 467 -15.15 -1.94 7.33
N LYS A 468 -15.26 -1.83 5.99
CA LYS A 468 -16.33 -1.10 5.30
C LYS A 468 -17.72 -1.69 5.49
N GLN A 469 -17.83 -3.01 5.69
CA GLN A 469 -19.12 -3.68 5.92
C GLN A 469 -19.75 -3.26 7.25
N PHE A 470 -18.90 -2.97 8.24
CA PHE A 470 -19.29 -2.48 9.57
C PHE A 470 -19.42 -0.94 9.64
N GLY A 471 -19.16 -0.22 8.54
CA GLY A 471 -19.22 1.24 8.51
C GLY A 471 -18.19 1.94 9.42
N THR A 472 -17.08 1.27 9.76
CA THR A 472 -16.04 1.80 10.66
C THR A 472 -14.96 2.56 9.90
N THR A 473 -14.28 3.49 10.57
CA THR A 473 -12.97 3.99 10.13
C THR A 473 -11.87 3.10 10.72
N LEU A 474 -10.84 2.77 9.94
CA LEU A 474 -9.75 1.88 10.37
C LEU A 474 -8.45 2.67 10.41
N GLU A 475 -7.81 2.74 11.58
CA GLU A 475 -6.55 3.43 11.80
C GLU A 475 -5.47 2.47 12.32
N PHE A 476 -4.27 2.57 11.75
CA PHE A 476 -3.12 1.74 12.12
C PHE A 476 -2.15 2.49 13.04
N VAL A 477 -1.75 1.83 14.13
CA VAL A 477 -0.89 2.36 15.19
C VAL A 477 0.37 1.51 15.35
N THR A 478 1.44 2.12 15.89
CA THR A 478 2.74 1.50 16.16
C THR A 478 3.13 1.60 17.63
N ALA A 479 3.98 0.69 18.10
CA ALA A 479 4.50 0.69 19.47
C ALA A 479 5.69 1.68 19.68
N ARG A 480 5.80 2.75 18.87
CA ARG A 480 6.97 3.67 18.90
C ARG A 480 6.81 4.83 19.88
N SER A 481 5.58 5.25 20.16
CA SER A 481 5.26 6.26 21.18
C SER A 481 5.10 5.59 22.56
N GLN A 482 5.19 6.38 23.63
CA GLN A 482 4.95 5.85 24.99
C GLN A 482 3.49 5.40 25.13
N GLU A 483 2.57 6.20 24.59
CA GLU A 483 1.14 5.94 24.54
C GLU A 483 0.80 4.74 23.65
N GLY A 484 1.47 4.60 22.50
CA GLY A 484 1.35 3.43 21.61
C GLY A 484 1.87 2.15 22.26
N SER A 485 2.97 2.21 23.00
CA SER A 485 3.44 1.07 23.79
C SER A 485 2.43 0.66 24.87
N GLN A 486 1.80 1.63 25.55
CA GLN A 486 0.71 1.35 26.51
C GLN A 486 -0.52 0.72 25.82
N PHE A 487 -0.91 1.19 24.63
CA PHE A 487 -1.98 0.57 23.85
C PHE A 487 -1.66 -0.88 23.43
N CYS A 488 -0.46 -1.11 22.86
CA CYS A 488 -0.04 -2.42 22.39
C CYS A 488 0.15 -3.45 23.53
N GLN A 489 0.75 -3.04 24.66
CA GLN A 489 1.09 -3.95 25.77
C GLN A 489 0.00 -4.03 26.84
N GLY A 490 -0.73 -2.94 27.10
CA GLY A 490 -1.74 -2.87 28.15
C GLY A 490 -3.14 -3.28 27.69
N PHE A 491 -3.53 -2.91 26.46
CA PHE A 491 -4.88 -3.14 25.92
C PHE A 491 -4.93 -4.21 24.81
N GLY A 492 -3.84 -4.97 24.64
CA GLY A 492 -3.75 -6.06 23.65
C GLY A 492 -3.57 -5.61 22.20
N GLY A 493 -3.34 -4.31 21.93
CA GLY A 493 -3.10 -3.79 20.58
C GLY A 493 -4.31 -3.74 19.65
N ILE A 494 -5.52 -3.95 20.19
CA ILE A 494 -6.80 -3.79 19.51
C ILE A 494 -7.78 -3.06 20.43
N GLY A 495 -8.49 -2.10 19.86
CA GLY A 495 -9.55 -1.37 20.54
C GLY A 495 -10.24 -0.40 19.59
N GLY A 496 -11.23 0.33 20.08
CA GLY A 496 -11.97 1.27 19.26
C GLY A 496 -12.65 2.37 20.07
N ILE A 497 -12.92 3.47 19.39
CA ILE A 497 -13.79 4.55 19.89
C ILE A 497 -15.20 4.27 19.37
N LEU A 498 -16.18 4.25 20.26
CA LEU A 498 -17.57 3.93 19.96
C LEU A 498 -18.40 5.19 19.70
N ARG A 499 -19.38 5.07 18.79
CA ARG A 499 -20.37 6.11 18.44
C ARG A 499 -21.32 6.39 19.60
N TRP A 500 -21.69 5.34 20.34
CA TRP A 500 -22.56 5.38 21.51
C TRP A 500 -22.01 4.44 22.60
N GLN A 501 -22.51 4.60 23.83
CA GLN A 501 -22.12 3.77 24.95
C GLN A 501 -22.67 2.35 24.77
N VAL A 502 -21.82 1.34 24.99
CA VAL A 502 -22.19 -0.08 25.00
C VAL A 502 -21.77 -0.65 26.34
N ASP A 503 -22.68 -1.33 27.04
CA ASP A 503 -22.34 -2.09 28.25
C ASP A 503 -21.96 -3.52 27.85
N PHE A 504 -20.66 -3.82 27.90
CA PHE A 504 -20.14 -5.15 27.58
C PHE A 504 -20.45 -6.18 28.68
N MET A 505 -20.72 -5.73 29.90
CA MET A 505 -20.96 -6.60 31.05
C MET A 505 -22.40 -7.17 31.03
N GLU A 506 -23.37 -6.37 30.60
CA GLU A 506 -24.75 -6.82 30.36
C GLU A 506 -24.85 -7.78 29.16
N LEU A 507 -23.99 -7.60 28.14
CA LEU A 507 -23.88 -8.50 26.98
C LEU A 507 -23.24 -9.85 27.30
N GLU A 508 -22.43 -9.96 28.35
CA GLU A 508 -21.93 -11.25 28.84
C GLU A 508 -22.99 -11.99 29.65
N TYR A 509 -23.73 -11.27 30.51
CA TYR A 509 -24.82 -11.85 31.29
C TYR A 509 -25.92 -12.45 30.40
N ASN A 510 -26.37 -11.72 29.38
CA ASN A 510 -27.39 -12.22 28.45
C ASN A 510 -26.90 -13.35 27.51
N GLY A 511 -25.59 -13.63 27.48
CA GLY A 511 -25.03 -14.75 26.72
C GLY A 511 -24.97 -16.07 27.51
N GLU A 512 -25.10 -16.01 28.85
CA GLU A 512 -25.10 -17.17 29.75
C GLU A 512 -26.48 -17.45 30.36
N SER A 513 -27.52 -16.67 30.01
CA SER A 513 -28.84 -16.68 30.69
C SER A 513 -30.02 -17.17 29.85
N ASP A 514 -29.79 -17.96 28.80
CA ASP A 514 -30.85 -18.61 28.00
C ASP A 514 -31.04 -20.11 28.36
N ASP A 515 -30.31 -20.61 29.36
CA ASP A 515 -30.54 -21.93 29.98
C ASP A 515 -31.39 -21.80 31.27
N ASP A 516 -32.42 -22.64 31.35
CA ASP A 516 -33.21 -23.00 32.55
C ASP A 516 -34.03 -21.91 33.29
N PHE A 517 -35.10 -21.44 32.63
CA PHE A 517 -36.38 -21.16 33.32
C PHE A 517 -37.46 -22.14 32.84
N ASP A 518 -37.36 -23.40 33.29
CA ASP A 518 -38.47 -24.36 33.23
C ASP A 518 -39.61 -23.89 34.16
N ASP A 519 -40.66 -23.32 33.57
CA ASP A 519 -41.76 -22.62 34.23
C ASP A 519 -42.83 -23.60 34.78
N ASP A 520 -42.39 -24.72 35.37
CA ASP A 520 -43.21 -25.92 35.65
C ASP A 520 -43.01 -26.47 37.08
N ASP A 521 -43.11 -25.63 38.11
CA ASP A 521 -43.21 -26.09 39.51
C ASP A 521 -44.10 -25.18 40.42
N PHE A 522 -45.35 -24.98 40.01
CA PHE A 522 -46.42 -24.40 40.86
C PHE A 522 -47.72 -25.22 40.79
N ILE A 523 -47.83 -26.23 41.67
CA ILE A 523 -49.06 -26.98 41.99
C ILE A 523 -49.33 -26.95 43.51
#